data_AF-A0A5K7XLZ0-F1
#
_entry.id   AF-A0A5K7XLZ0-F1
#
_cell.length_a   1.000
_cell.length_b   1.000
_cell.length_c   1.000
_cell.angle_alpha   90.00
_cell.angle_beta   90.00
_cell.angle_gamma   90.00
#
_symmetry.space_group_name_H-M   'P 1'
#
loop_
_entity.id
_entity.type
_entity.pdbx_description
1 polymer ?
#
loop_
_entity_poly.entity_id
_entity_poly.type
_entity_poly.pdbx_seq_one_letter_code
_entity_poly.pdbx_strand_id
1 'polypeptide(L)'
;MLLLETTIFYLVFGVVVAVASYLQQGKPNSDDDGESVRESFGVALAMRLGSACLFWPFYLPMLLSAGQGGEEEARSNAPREESDGPIECDALAAAIAQVEAELDAALQGLDGWAEDVLNCEERRLVELRSAWRAQAERIRQLDRLLGETAAHVDPLAAAAAEIGAARHSEEVRRENLRQLAELRKQLHADLIGTLAWVRELVTMIHLAKFSGAPAARAEELVVQIAAAVQGLSEVSAWREEEVKC
;
A
#
# COMPACT_ATOMS: atom_id res chain seq x y z
N MET A 1 -3.70 -28.19 -26.02
CA MET A 1 -3.88 -26.81 -26.52
C MET A 1 -3.30 -25.77 -25.57
N LEU A 2 -3.65 -25.80 -24.28
CA LEU A 2 -3.14 -24.86 -23.25
C LEU A 2 -1.61 -24.72 -23.19
N LEU A 3 -0.84 -25.80 -23.39
CA LEU A 3 0.63 -25.75 -23.37
C LEU A 3 1.24 -24.97 -24.56
N LEU A 4 0.61 -25.03 -25.73
CA LEU A 4 1.08 -24.29 -26.90
C LEU A 4 0.82 -22.79 -26.70
N GLU A 5 -0.35 -22.47 -26.17
CA GLU A 5 -0.80 -21.10 -25.95
C GLU A 5 0.02 -20.40 -24.85
N THR A 6 0.30 -21.08 -23.74
CA THR A 6 1.22 -20.56 -22.72
C THR A 6 2.62 -20.37 -23.30
N THR A 7 3.14 -21.35 -24.05
CA THR A 7 4.48 -21.26 -24.65
C THR A 7 4.62 -20.06 -25.58
N ILE A 8 3.62 -19.80 -26.43
CA ILE A 8 3.59 -18.63 -27.31
C ILE A 8 3.60 -17.33 -26.48
N PHE A 9 2.78 -17.27 -25.42
CA PHE A 9 2.71 -16.10 -24.54
C PHE A 9 4.07 -15.80 -23.89
N TYR A 10 4.75 -16.83 -23.37
CA TYR A 10 6.09 -16.72 -22.78
C TYR A 10 7.14 -16.22 -23.80
N LEU A 11 7.04 -16.67 -25.05
CA LEU A 11 7.99 -16.31 -26.11
C LEU A 11 7.80 -14.85 -26.53
N VAL A 12 6.56 -14.39 -26.69
CA VAL A 12 6.24 -13.00 -27.03
C VAL A 12 6.72 -12.04 -25.94
N PHE A 13 6.45 -12.34 -24.67
CA PHE A 13 6.91 -11.52 -23.56
C PHE A 13 8.44 -11.49 -23.44
N GLY A 14 9.10 -12.63 -23.64
CA GLY A 14 10.57 -12.69 -23.67
C GLY A 14 11.18 -11.80 -24.75
N VAL A 15 10.59 -11.77 -25.95
CA VAL A 15 11.04 -10.90 -27.06
C VAL A 15 10.85 -9.42 -26.72
N VAL A 16 9.71 -9.04 -26.15
CA VAL A 16 9.44 -7.63 -25.77
C VAL A 16 10.46 -7.15 -24.73
N VAL A 17 10.74 -7.96 -23.71
CA VAL A 17 11.74 -7.63 -22.67
C VAL A 17 13.15 -7.52 -23.26
N ALA A 18 13.53 -8.44 -24.17
CA ALA A 18 14.82 -8.39 -24.84
C ALA A 18 14.99 -7.12 -25.68
N VAL A 19 13.96 -6.71 -26.43
CA VAL A 19 13.97 -5.47 -27.22
C VAL A 19 14.06 -4.24 -26.31
N ALA A 20 13.31 -4.19 -25.22
CA ALA A 20 13.35 -3.08 -24.27
C ALA A 20 14.73 -2.92 -23.61
N SER A 21 15.35 -4.03 -23.21
CA SER A 21 16.70 -4.02 -22.62
C SER A 21 17.77 -3.57 -23.63
N TYR A 22 17.65 -4.00 -24.89
CA TYR A 22 18.55 -3.58 -25.95
C TYR A 22 18.46 -2.08 -26.22
N LEU A 23 17.23 -1.52 -26.22
CA LEU A 23 17.00 -0.09 -26.43
C LEU A 23 17.55 0.78 -25.28
N GLN A 24 17.53 0.29 -24.03
CA GLN A 24 18.09 1.03 -22.89
C GLN A 24 19.62 1.10 -22.91
N GLN A 25 20.31 0.06 -23.40
CA GLN A 25 21.78 0.05 -23.50
C GLN A 25 22.28 0.87 -24.69
N GLY A 26 21.45 1.06 -25.71
CA GLY A 26 21.78 1.77 -26.95
C GLY A 26 21.81 3.30 -26.85
N LYS A 27 21.96 3.90 -25.66
CA LYS A 27 22.26 5.33 -25.53
C LYS A 27 23.78 5.51 -25.42
N PRO A 28 24.51 5.59 -26.55
CA PRO A 28 25.94 5.88 -26.51
C PRO A 28 26.14 7.24 -25.84
N ASN A 29 26.89 7.27 -24.74
CA ASN A 29 27.51 8.50 -24.28
C ASN A 29 28.50 8.91 -25.37
N SER A 30 28.21 9.98 -26.08
CA SER A 30 28.86 10.41 -27.32
C SER A 30 30.29 10.96 -27.17
N ASP A 31 31.07 10.52 -26.19
CA ASP A 31 32.37 11.16 -25.86
C ASP A 31 33.59 10.23 -25.76
N ASP A 32 33.52 8.96 -26.19
CA ASP A 32 34.68 8.05 -26.05
C ASP A 32 35.12 7.39 -27.36
N ASP A 33 36.21 7.94 -27.93
CA ASP A 33 36.95 7.43 -29.08
C ASP A 33 37.77 6.19 -28.68
N GLY A 34 37.20 4.99 -28.83
CA GLY A 34 37.87 3.74 -28.45
C GLY A 34 37.56 2.58 -29.40
N GLU A 35 38.32 2.47 -30.50
CA GLU A 35 38.12 1.52 -31.60
C GLU A 35 38.40 0.03 -31.26
N SER A 36 38.80 -0.30 -30.03
CA SER A 36 39.28 -1.65 -29.65
C SER A 36 38.32 -2.51 -28.81
N VAL A 37 37.13 -2.02 -28.43
CA VAL A 37 36.21 -2.73 -27.50
C VAL A 37 35.09 -3.51 -28.21
N ARG A 38 35.03 -3.48 -29.55
CA ARG A 38 33.88 -3.99 -30.32
C ARG A 38 33.72 -5.52 -30.37
N GLU A 39 34.78 -6.31 -30.21
CA GLU A 39 34.67 -7.78 -30.39
C GLU A 39 34.29 -8.53 -29.10
N SER A 40 34.71 -8.08 -27.91
CA SER A 40 34.36 -8.77 -26.65
C SER A 40 32.95 -8.44 -26.13
N PHE A 41 32.36 -7.34 -26.59
CA PHE A 41 31.01 -6.93 -26.16
C PHE A 41 29.90 -7.85 -26.70
N GLY A 42 30.09 -8.41 -27.90
CA GLY A 42 29.07 -9.22 -28.57
C GLY A 42 28.76 -10.53 -27.84
N VAL A 43 29.78 -11.23 -27.33
CA VAL A 43 29.60 -12.54 -26.67
C VAL A 43 28.98 -12.39 -25.28
N ALA A 44 29.42 -11.40 -24.51
CA ALA A 44 28.85 -11.12 -23.19
C ALA A 44 27.39 -10.67 -23.28
N LEU A 45 27.06 -9.85 -24.28
CA LEU A 45 25.70 -9.36 -24.50
C LEU A 45 24.78 -10.48 -25.02
N ALA A 46 25.27 -11.37 -25.90
CA ALA A 46 24.53 -12.54 -26.36
C ALA A 46 24.26 -13.55 -25.22
N MET A 47 25.24 -13.82 -24.35
CA MET A 47 25.02 -14.67 -23.17
C MET A 47 24.02 -14.05 -22.21
N ARG A 48 24.09 -12.73 -21.98
CA ARG A 48 23.20 -12.02 -21.06
C ARG A 48 21.76 -11.94 -21.60
N LEU A 49 21.57 -11.74 -22.90
CA LEU A 49 20.27 -11.83 -23.56
C LEU A 49 19.72 -13.25 -23.48
N GLY A 50 20.54 -14.26 -23.76
CA GLY A 50 20.15 -15.67 -23.67
C GLY A 50 19.69 -16.06 -22.27
N SER A 51 20.44 -15.68 -21.23
CA SER A 51 20.06 -15.92 -19.84
C SER A 51 18.83 -15.12 -19.42
N ALA A 52 18.69 -13.87 -19.88
CA ALA A 52 17.52 -13.05 -19.59
C ALA A 52 16.25 -13.64 -20.19
N CYS A 53 16.30 -14.19 -21.42
CA CYS A 53 15.15 -14.85 -22.04
C CYS A 53 14.73 -16.15 -21.32
N LEU A 54 15.69 -16.93 -20.81
CA LEU A 54 15.42 -18.21 -20.13
C LEU A 54 14.96 -18.03 -18.68
N PHE A 55 15.40 -16.97 -18.00
CA PHE A 55 15.16 -16.74 -16.57
C PHE A 55 14.35 -15.47 -16.26
N TRP A 56 13.66 -14.88 -17.26
CA TRP A 56 12.88 -13.65 -17.08
C TRP A 56 11.89 -13.64 -15.89
N PRO A 57 11.18 -14.73 -15.52
CA PRO A 57 10.29 -14.67 -14.36
C PRO A 57 11.04 -14.43 -13.04
N PHE A 58 12.31 -14.81 -12.94
CA PHE A 58 13.16 -14.53 -11.78
C PHE A 58 13.76 -13.11 -11.82
N TYR A 59 13.99 -12.55 -13.00
CA TYR A 59 14.53 -11.19 -13.16
C TYR A 59 13.48 -10.09 -12.98
N LEU A 60 12.19 -10.38 -13.18
CA LEU A 60 11.08 -9.44 -13.01
C LEU A 60 11.06 -8.75 -11.63
N PRO A 61 11.08 -9.47 -10.49
CA PRO A 61 11.11 -8.83 -9.17
C PRO A 61 12.41 -8.04 -8.91
N MET A 62 13.54 -8.45 -9.51
CA MET A 62 14.83 -7.78 -9.34
C MET A 62 14.93 -6.48 -10.16
N LEU A 63 14.35 -6.46 -11.36
CA LEU A 63 14.29 -5.26 -12.21
C LEU A 63 13.29 -4.23 -11.67
N LEU A 64 12.19 -4.67 -11.04
CA LEU A 64 11.26 -3.78 -10.36
C LEU A 64 11.88 -3.14 -9.10
N SER A 65 12.78 -3.84 -8.41
CA SER A 65 13.47 -3.31 -7.23
C SER A 65 14.67 -2.41 -7.57
N ALA A 66 15.33 -2.65 -8.71
CA ALA A 66 16.45 -1.80 -9.17
C ALA A 66 16.02 -0.36 -9.52
N GLY A 67 14.75 -0.13 -9.87
CA GLY A 67 14.20 1.21 -10.11
C GLY A 67 14.06 2.07 -8.84
N GLN A 68 14.09 1.48 -7.65
CA GLN A 68 13.90 2.22 -6.39
C GLN A 68 15.21 2.63 -5.71
N GLY A 69 16.34 1.99 -6.05
CA GLY A 69 17.61 2.19 -5.32
C GLY A 69 18.59 3.22 -5.90
N GLY A 70 18.29 3.83 -7.05
CA GLY A 70 19.27 4.63 -7.81
C GLY A 70 19.33 6.14 -7.50
N GLU A 71 18.33 6.70 -6.80
CA GLU A 71 18.22 8.16 -6.62
C GLU A 71 18.51 8.65 -5.19
N GLU A 72 18.75 7.75 -4.21
CA GLU A 72 18.94 8.15 -2.81
C GLU A 72 20.40 8.48 -2.42
N GLU A 73 21.42 8.01 -3.14
CA GLU A 73 22.82 8.20 -2.69
C GLU A 73 23.46 9.55 -3.08
N ALA A 74 22.83 10.37 -3.93
CA ALA A 74 23.40 11.65 -4.36
C ALA A 74 22.89 12.90 -3.60
N ARG A 75 22.02 12.76 -2.60
CA ARG A 75 21.44 13.90 -1.85
C ARG A 75 21.77 13.97 -0.35
N SER A 76 22.72 13.17 0.12
CA SER A 76 23.06 13.06 1.55
C SER A 76 24.04 14.14 2.05
N ASN A 77 23.78 15.45 1.86
CA ASN A 77 24.55 16.52 2.54
C ASN A 77 23.92 17.93 2.59
N ALA A 78 22.65 18.13 2.20
CA ALA A 78 22.00 19.43 2.44
C ALA A 78 21.31 19.42 3.83
N PRO A 79 21.57 20.42 4.71
CA PRO A 79 20.80 20.58 5.94
C PRO A 79 19.35 20.86 5.54
N ARG A 80 18.52 19.84 5.73
CA ARG A 80 17.10 19.86 5.44
C ARG A 80 16.47 20.73 6.52
N GLU A 81 16.16 21.99 6.16
CA GLU A 81 15.27 22.84 6.95
C GLU A 81 14.03 22.01 7.29
N GLU A 82 13.70 21.95 8.59
CA GLU A 82 12.48 21.36 9.13
C GLU A 82 11.29 21.98 8.40
N SER A 83 10.86 21.30 7.34
CA SER A 83 9.60 21.57 6.66
C SER A 83 8.50 21.17 7.64
N ASP A 84 8.02 22.16 8.37
CA ASP A 84 6.89 22.13 9.28
C ASP A 84 5.60 21.78 8.50
N GLY A 85 5.32 20.48 8.36
CA GLY A 85 4.07 19.89 7.84
C GLY A 85 4.29 18.60 7.01
N PRO A 86 3.49 17.52 7.14
CA PRO A 86 2.19 17.37 7.82
C PRO A 86 2.23 16.39 9.01
N ILE A 87 1.96 16.90 10.22
CA ILE A 87 1.93 16.15 11.49
C ILE A 87 0.72 15.18 11.60
N GLU A 88 -0.26 15.28 10.70
CA GLU A 88 -1.51 14.50 10.79
C GLU A 88 -1.33 12.98 10.58
N CYS A 89 -0.34 12.55 9.80
CA CYS A 89 -0.12 11.13 9.51
C CYS A 89 0.30 10.31 10.75
N ASP A 90 1.01 10.95 11.68
CA ASP A 90 1.48 10.32 12.91
C ASP A 90 0.37 10.26 13.96
N ALA A 91 -0.59 11.19 13.92
CA ALA A 91 -1.71 11.23 14.85
C ALA A 91 -2.59 9.96 14.74
N LEU A 92 -2.83 9.47 13.51
CA LEU A 92 -3.62 8.25 13.30
C LEU A 92 -2.89 7.00 13.83
N ALA A 93 -1.57 6.92 13.64
CA ALA A 93 -0.76 5.82 14.16
C ALA A 93 -0.80 5.79 15.69
N ALA A 94 -0.67 6.97 16.31
CA ALA A 94 -0.75 7.14 17.75
C ALA A 94 -2.14 6.75 18.30
N ALA A 95 -3.21 7.14 17.61
CA ALA A 95 -4.58 6.78 18.00
C ALA A 95 -4.81 5.26 17.96
N ILE A 96 -4.32 4.58 16.91
CA ILE A 96 -4.39 3.11 16.81
C ILE A 96 -3.61 2.48 17.96
N ALA A 97 -2.36 2.89 18.20
CA ALA A 97 -1.54 2.35 19.27
C ALA A 97 -2.16 2.56 20.66
N GLN A 98 -2.81 3.71 20.88
CA GLN A 98 -3.53 3.98 22.12
C GLN A 98 -4.72 3.03 22.30
N VAL A 99 -5.58 2.88 21.28
CA VAL A 99 -6.75 1.98 21.36
C VAL A 99 -6.31 0.52 21.50
N GLU A 100 -5.23 0.09 20.84
CA GLU A 100 -4.64 -1.23 21.01
C GLU A 100 -4.20 -1.46 22.47
N ALA A 101 -3.52 -0.50 23.07
CA ALA A 101 -3.08 -0.58 24.46
C ALA A 101 -4.26 -0.56 25.46
N GLU A 102 -5.27 0.27 25.23
CA GLU A 102 -6.50 0.31 26.04
C GLU A 102 -7.26 -1.03 25.96
N LEU A 103 -7.35 -1.61 24.76
CA LEU A 103 -7.96 -2.91 24.53
C LEU A 103 -7.17 -4.04 25.20
N ASP A 104 -5.85 -4.08 25.06
CA ASP A 104 -4.99 -5.07 25.73
C ASP A 104 -5.14 -5.01 27.26
N ALA A 105 -5.13 -3.81 27.83
CA ALA A 105 -5.33 -3.62 29.28
C ALA A 105 -6.71 -4.10 29.75
N ALA A 106 -7.76 -3.86 28.95
CA ALA A 106 -9.10 -4.33 29.25
C ALA A 106 -9.23 -5.86 29.19
N LEU A 107 -8.62 -6.48 28.18
CA LEU A 107 -8.64 -7.94 27.98
C LEU A 107 -7.82 -8.68 29.04
N GLN A 108 -6.61 -8.20 29.39
CA GLN A 108 -5.85 -8.74 30.54
C GLN A 108 -6.64 -8.58 31.85
N GLY A 109 -7.46 -7.53 31.94
CA GLY A 109 -8.38 -7.35 33.05
C GLY A 109 -9.46 -8.43 33.16
N LEU A 110 -9.71 -9.21 32.12
CA LEU A 110 -10.71 -10.29 32.07
C LEU A 110 -10.10 -11.67 32.34
N ASP A 111 -8.79 -11.78 32.57
CA ASP A 111 -8.13 -13.04 32.92
C ASP A 111 -8.79 -13.68 34.15
N GLY A 112 -9.18 -14.96 34.02
CA GLY A 112 -9.91 -15.71 35.04
C GLY A 112 -11.44 -15.51 35.07
N TRP A 113 -12.00 -14.62 34.24
CA TRP A 113 -13.46 -14.46 34.07
C TRP A 113 -13.98 -15.06 32.76
N ALA A 114 -13.25 -14.88 31.66
CA ALA A 114 -13.68 -15.28 30.31
C ALA A 114 -12.53 -15.89 29.49
N GLU A 115 -11.61 -16.60 30.15
CA GLU A 115 -10.36 -17.10 29.56
C GLU A 115 -10.60 -17.99 28.33
N ASP A 116 -11.61 -18.87 28.37
CA ASP A 116 -11.95 -19.75 27.24
C ASP A 116 -12.41 -18.97 26.00
N VAL A 117 -13.18 -17.89 26.20
CA VAL A 117 -13.66 -17.05 25.10
C VAL A 117 -12.54 -16.16 24.56
N LEU A 118 -11.70 -15.61 25.44
CA LEU A 118 -10.53 -14.82 25.03
C LEU A 118 -9.56 -15.65 24.19
N ASN A 119 -9.28 -16.89 24.59
CA ASN A 119 -8.42 -17.80 23.83
C ASN A 119 -8.99 -18.12 22.43
N CYS A 120 -10.31 -18.20 22.30
CA CYS A 120 -10.97 -18.40 21.00
C CYS A 120 -10.84 -17.16 20.10
N GLU A 121 -10.96 -15.96 20.68
CA GLU A 121 -11.05 -14.70 19.95
C GLU A 121 -9.71 -13.97 19.78
N GLU A 122 -8.64 -14.39 20.46
CA GLU A 122 -7.30 -13.79 20.37
C GLU A 122 -6.83 -13.65 18.91
N ARG A 123 -7.02 -14.69 18.10
CA ARG A 123 -6.66 -14.66 16.68
C ARG A 123 -7.39 -13.54 15.93
N ARG A 124 -8.69 -13.38 16.17
CA ARG A 124 -9.52 -12.36 15.50
C ARG A 124 -9.15 -10.95 15.95
N LEU A 125 -8.73 -10.78 17.19
CA LEU A 125 -8.19 -9.50 17.68
C LEU A 125 -6.87 -9.15 17.00
N VAL A 126 -6.00 -10.12 16.77
CA VAL A 126 -4.76 -9.92 15.99
C VAL A 126 -5.08 -9.54 14.55
N GLU A 127 -6.05 -10.21 13.92
CA GLU A 127 -6.53 -9.89 12.58
C GLU A 127 -7.08 -8.46 12.51
N LEU A 128 -7.91 -8.06 13.46
CA LEU A 128 -8.45 -6.70 13.58
C LEU A 128 -7.34 -5.64 13.64
N ARG A 129 -6.34 -5.83 14.50
CA ARG A 129 -5.20 -4.90 14.62
C ARG A 129 -4.42 -4.80 13.31
N SER A 130 -4.19 -5.93 12.66
CA SER A 130 -3.53 -5.94 11.36
C SER A 130 -4.33 -5.19 10.29
N ALA A 131 -5.67 -5.33 10.31
CA ALA A 131 -6.57 -4.64 9.39
C ALA A 131 -6.55 -3.11 9.61
N TRP A 132 -6.57 -2.63 10.85
CA TRP A 132 -6.45 -1.19 11.14
C TRP A 132 -5.12 -0.62 10.65
N ARG A 133 -4.01 -1.31 10.88
CA ARG A 133 -2.70 -0.87 10.40
C ARG A 133 -2.62 -0.86 8.88
N ALA A 134 -3.20 -1.86 8.21
CA ALA A 134 -3.29 -1.91 6.75
C ALA A 134 -4.14 -0.76 6.20
N GLN A 135 -5.27 -0.44 6.84
CA GLN A 135 -6.13 0.68 6.45
C GLN A 135 -5.43 2.03 6.66
N ALA A 136 -4.75 2.23 7.78
CA ALA A 136 -3.94 3.42 8.03
C ALA A 136 -2.84 3.59 6.98
N GLU A 137 -2.15 2.50 6.61
CA GLU A 137 -1.12 2.56 5.57
C GLU A 137 -1.71 2.90 4.19
N ARG A 138 -2.88 2.34 3.83
CA ARG A 138 -3.59 2.70 2.60
C ARG A 138 -3.98 4.19 2.58
N ILE A 139 -4.41 4.76 3.70
CA ILE A 139 -4.68 6.20 3.82
C ILE A 139 -3.38 7.01 3.60
N ARG A 140 -2.25 6.60 4.18
CA ARG A 140 -0.95 7.27 3.95
C ARG A 140 -0.49 7.20 2.50
N GLN A 141 -0.77 6.09 1.82
CA GLN A 141 -0.46 5.96 0.40
C GLN A 141 -1.32 6.91 -0.44
N LEU A 142 -2.62 7.03 -0.15
CA LEU A 142 -3.50 8.01 -0.79
C LEU A 142 -3.03 9.45 -0.52
N ASP A 143 -2.63 9.75 0.71
CA ASP A 143 -2.11 11.07 1.09
C ASP A 143 -0.83 11.41 0.32
N ARG A 144 0.08 10.44 0.14
CA ARG A 144 1.28 10.59 -0.70
C ARG A 144 0.92 10.85 -2.15
N LEU A 145 -0.01 10.08 -2.74
CA LEU A 145 -0.45 10.27 -4.12
C LEU A 145 -1.12 11.63 -4.35
N LEU A 146 -1.98 12.06 -3.42
CA LEU A 146 -2.63 13.37 -3.47
C LEU A 146 -1.61 14.50 -3.28
N GLY A 147 -0.63 14.33 -2.40
CA GLY A 147 0.46 15.29 -2.18
C GLY A 147 1.38 15.43 -3.40
N GLU A 148 1.80 14.32 -4.00
CA GLU A 148 2.66 14.29 -5.18
C GLU A 148 1.97 14.93 -6.40
N THR A 149 0.69 14.60 -6.61
CA THR A 149 -0.09 15.19 -7.71
C THR A 149 -0.37 16.68 -7.50
N ALA A 150 -0.51 17.14 -6.25
CA ALA A 150 -0.65 18.57 -5.95
C ALA A 150 0.67 19.34 -6.15
N ALA A 151 1.82 18.73 -5.84
CA ALA A 151 3.13 19.33 -6.03
C ALA A 151 3.54 19.37 -7.51
N HIS A 152 3.12 18.39 -8.32
CA HIS A 152 3.43 18.31 -9.74
C HIS A 152 2.46 19.16 -10.59
N VAL A 153 2.53 20.49 -10.43
CA VAL A 153 1.91 21.42 -11.38
C VAL A 153 2.80 21.48 -12.62
N ASP A 154 2.52 20.63 -13.60
CA ASP A 154 3.27 20.63 -14.87
C ASP A 154 2.92 21.89 -15.70
N PRO A 155 3.86 22.84 -15.88
CA PRO A 155 3.63 24.02 -16.70
C PRO A 155 3.40 23.67 -18.18
N LEU A 156 3.89 22.52 -18.64
CA LEU A 156 3.66 22.03 -20.00
C LEU A 156 2.21 21.55 -20.17
N ALA A 157 1.65 20.89 -19.16
CA ALA A 157 0.23 20.52 -19.14
C ALA A 157 -0.68 21.77 -19.14
N ALA A 158 -0.27 22.84 -18.46
CA ALA A 158 -0.99 24.12 -18.49
C ALA A 158 -0.99 24.76 -19.89
N ALA A 159 0.15 24.73 -20.60
CA ALA A 159 0.23 25.21 -21.98
C ALA A 159 -0.53 24.30 -22.97
N ALA A 160 -0.47 22.98 -22.78
CA ALA A 160 -1.17 22.01 -23.62
C ALA A 160 -2.71 22.14 -23.51
N ALA A 161 -3.24 22.51 -22.34
CA ALA A 161 -4.67 22.73 -22.10
C ALA A 161 -5.30 23.83 -22.98
N GLU A 162 -4.50 24.66 -23.66
CA GLU A 162 -4.99 25.60 -24.66
C GLU A 162 -5.42 24.91 -25.97
N ILE A 163 -4.89 23.72 -26.25
CA ILE A 163 -5.21 22.90 -27.44
C ILE A 163 -6.36 21.96 -27.05
N GLY A 164 -7.59 22.24 -27.51
CA GLY A 164 -8.86 21.71 -26.96
C GLY A 164 -8.98 20.21 -26.60
N ALA A 165 -8.21 19.31 -27.20
CA ALA A 165 -8.17 17.89 -26.81
C ALA A 165 -7.57 17.65 -25.41
N ALA A 166 -6.63 18.50 -24.97
CA ALA A 166 -6.01 18.42 -23.65
C ALA A 166 -6.94 18.90 -22.52
N ARG A 167 -7.95 19.72 -22.83
CA ARG A 167 -8.94 20.17 -21.82
C ARG A 167 -9.73 19.02 -21.24
N HIS A 168 -10.17 18.09 -22.10
CA HIS A 168 -10.95 16.94 -21.64
C HIS A 168 -10.12 16.02 -20.73
N SER A 169 -8.86 15.73 -21.11
CA SER A 169 -7.96 14.93 -20.26
C SER A 169 -7.72 15.58 -18.91
N GLU A 170 -7.58 16.91 -18.87
CA GLU A 170 -7.35 17.66 -17.65
C GLU A 170 -8.60 17.71 -16.75
N GLU A 171 -9.79 17.82 -17.34
CA GLU A 171 -11.07 17.70 -16.62
C GLU A 171 -11.22 16.32 -15.96
N VAL A 172 -10.94 15.24 -16.70
CA VAL A 172 -10.96 13.87 -16.17
C VAL A 172 -9.94 13.71 -15.05
N ARG A 173 -8.72 14.23 -15.22
CA ARG A 173 -7.69 14.19 -14.16
C ARG A 173 -8.15 14.88 -12.88
N ARG A 174 -8.74 16.07 -12.98
CA ARG A 174 -9.27 16.80 -11.82
C ARG A 174 -10.40 16.04 -11.14
N GLU A 175 -11.28 15.42 -11.91
CA GLU A 175 -12.38 14.65 -11.36
C GLU A 175 -11.89 13.40 -10.62
N ASN A 176 -10.93 12.66 -11.20
CA ASN A 176 -10.30 11.53 -10.53
C ASN A 176 -9.62 11.96 -9.21
N LEU A 177 -8.93 13.11 -9.19
CA LEU A 177 -8.33 13.63 -7.96
C LEU A 177 -9.37 13.98 -6.89
N ARG A 178 -10.53 14.53 -7.28
CA ARG A 178 -11.64 14.77 -6.34
C ARG A 178 -12.20 13.47 -5.77
N GLN A 179 -12.37 12.46 -6.62
CA GLN A 179 -12.85 11.14 -6.19
C GLN A 179 -11.86 10.48 -5.22
N LEU A 180 -10.56 10.55 -5.48
CA LEU A 180 -9.53 10.04 -4.57
C LEU A 180 -9.52 10.79 -3.23
N ALA A 181 -9.69 12.11 -3.24
CA ALA A 181 -9.77 12.91 -2.02
C ALA A 181 -11.01 12.56 -1.17
N GLU A 182 -12.16 12.35 -1.79
CA GLU A 182 -13.38 11.93 -1.09
C GLU A 182 -13.22 10.50 -0.55
N LEU A 183 -12.61 9.60 -1.32
CA LEU A 183 -12.29 8.24 -0.88
C LEU A 183 -11.40 8.24 0.36
N ARG A 184 -10.35 9.07 0.37
CA ARG A 184 -9.45 9.25 1.51
C ARG A 184 -10.20 9.71 2.75
N LYS A 185 -11.08 10.70 2.58
CA LYS A 185 -11.92 11.21 3.67
C LYS A 185 -12.86 10.15 4.23
N GLN A 186 -13.51 9.37 3.37
CA GLN A 186 -14.38 8.26 3.76
C GLN A 186 -13.59 7.21 4.56
N LEU A 187 -12.48 6.72 4.03
CA LEU A 187 -11.65 5.70 4.69
C LEU A 187 -11.13 6.18 6.06
N HIS A 188 -10.76 7.45 6.16
CA HIS A 188 -10.35 8.05 7.42
C HIS A 188 -11.50 8.12 8.42
N ALA A 189 -12.68 8.59 7.99
CA ALA A 189 -13.87 8.65 8.85
C ALA A 189 -14.30 7.26 9.34
N ASP A 190 -14.27 6.25 8.45
CA ASP A 190 -14.59 4.86 8.79
C ASP A 190 -13.61 4.33 9.86
N LEU A 191 -12.31 4.53 9.66
CA LEU A 191 -11.29 4.09 10.62
C LEU A 191 -11.48 4.75 12.00
N ILE A 192 -11.67 6.07 12.04
CA ILE A 192 -11.95 6.78 13.30
C ILE A 192 -13.23 6.29 13.96
N GLY A 193 -14.28 6.02 13.18
CA GLY A 193 -15.52 5.42 13.67
C GLY A 193 -15.29 4.08 14.35
N THR A 194 -14.51 3.19 13.73
CA THR A 194 -14.20 1.87 14.30
C THR A 194 -13.36 1.97 15.58
N LEU A 195 -12.38 2.88 15.63
CA LEU A 195 -11.55 3.10 16.83
C LEU A 195 -12.37 3.65 18.00
N ALA A 196 -13.26 4.62 17.74
CA ALA A 196 -14.15 5.18 18.75
C ALA A 196 -15.08 4.12 19.33
N TRP A 197 -15.63 3.26 18.47
CA TRP A 197 -16.51 2.17 18.88
C TRP A 197 -15.77 1.12 19.74
N VAL A 198 -14.54 0.73 19.39
CA VAL A 198 -13.74 -0.18 20.25
C VAL A 198 -13.46 0.45 21.61
N ARG A 199 -13.23 1.76 21.67
CA ARG A 199 -13.03 2.44 22.95
C ARG A 199 -14.29 2.44 23.84
N GLU A 200 -15.47 2.54 23.23
CA GLU A 200 -16.74 2.37 23.93
C GLU A 200 -16.88 0.95 24.52
N LEU A 201 -16.50 -0.07 23.76
CA LEU A 201 -16.48 -1.46 24.24
C LEU A 201 -15.51 -1.66 25.41
N VAL A 202 -14.31 -1.12 25.31
CA VAL A 202 -13.33 -1.14 26.42
C VAL A 202 -13.94 -0.52 27.68
N THR A 203 -14.66 0.60 27.53
CA THR A 203 -15.37 1.25 28.64
C THR A 203 -16.47 0.35 29.22
N MET A 204 -17.23 -0.35 28.37
CA MET A 204 -18.25 -1.32 28.81
C MET A 204 -17.65 -2.52 29.53
N ILE A 205 -16.50 -3.04 29.08
CA ILE A 205 -15.77 -4.13 29.76
C ILE A 205 -15.35 -3.68 31.16
N HIS A 206 -14.76 -2.49 31.28
CA HIS A 206 -14.39 -1.93 32.58
C HIS A 206 -15.60 -1.75 33.51
N LEU A 207 -16.72 -1.27 32.97
CA LEU A 207 -17.96 -1.11 33.74
C LEU A 207 -18.54 -2.46 34.20
N ALA A 208 -18.54 -3.46 33.33
CA ALA A 208 -19.01 -4.81 33.64
C ALA A 208 -18.17 -5.43 34.78
N LYS A 209 -16.84 -5.29 34.69
CA LYS A 209 -15.91 -5.74 35.74
C LYS A 209 -16.16 -5.04 37.08
N PHE A 210 -16.31 -3.70 37.07
CA PHE A 210 -16.52 -2.94 38.30
C PHE A 210 -17.88 -3.19 38.95
N SER A 211 -18.92 -3.42 38.14
CA SER A 211 -20.28 -3.70 38.63
C SER A 211 -20.48 -5.14 39.12
N GLY A 212 -19.50 -6.03 38.96
CA GLY A 212 -19.64 -7.44 39.32
C GLY A 212 -20.65 -8.17 38.43
N ALA A 213 -20.85 -7.71 37.19
CA ALA A 213 -21.77 -8.34 36.26
C ALA A 213 -21.38 -9.82 36.02
N PRO A 214 -22.35 -10.72 35.79
CA PRO A 214 -22.04 -12.13 35.53
C PRO A 214 -21.16 -12.29 34.28
N ALA A 215 -20.23 -13.26 34.32
CA ALA A 215 -19.26 -13.52 33.25
C ALA A 215 -19.90 -13.68 31.86
N ALA A 216 -21.09 -14.28 31.79
CA ALA A 216 -21.86 -14.42 30.55
C ALA A 216 -22.10 -13.08 29.82
N ARG A 217 -22.19 -11.96 30.56
CA ARG A 217 -22.33 -10.63 29.95
C ARG A 217 -21.03 -10.12 29.33
N ALA A 218 -19.88 -10.49 29.90
CA ALA A 218 -18.58 -10.19 29.30
C ALA A 218 -18.37 -11.00 28.03
N GLU A 219 -18.77 -12.28 28.03
CA GLU A 219 -18.74 -13.14 26.84
C GLU A 219 -19.60 -12.56 25.71
N GLU A 220 -20.81 -12.09 26.01
CA GLU A 220 -21.69 -11.43 25.03
C GLU A 220 -21.02 -10.20 24.40
N LEU A 221 -20.36 -9.37 25.21
CA LEU A 221 -19.62 -8.20 24.72
C LEU A 221 -18.46 -8.61 23.80
N VAL A 222 -17.73 -9.66 24.14
CA VAL A 222 -16.63 -10.17 23.29
C VAL A 222 -17.15 -10.76 21.98
N VAL A 223 -18.28 -11.46 21.99
CA VAL A 223 -18.93 -11.96 20.76
C VAL A 223 -19.42 -10.80 19.89
N GLN A 224 -19.95 -9.72 20.48
CA GLN A 224 -20.31 -8.51 19.75
C GLN A 224 -19.09 -7.84 19.09
N ILE A 225 -17.92 -7.89 19.74
CA ILE A 225 -16.65 -7.46 19.14
C ILE A 225 -16.39 -8.26 17.88
N ALA A 226 -16.39 -9.58 17.98
CA ALA A 226 -16.07 -10.48 16.87
C ALA A 226 -17.03 -10.31 15.68
N ALA A 227 -18.33 -10.19 15.94
CA ALA A 227 -19.34 -10.03 14.89
C ALA A 227 -19.19 -8.71 14.11
N ALA A 228 -18.91 -7.61 14.81
CA ALA A 228 -18.72 -6.32 14.16
C ALA A 228 -17.42 -6.26 13.36
N VAL A 229 -16.35 -6.88 13.87
CA VAL A 229 -15.06 -7.03 13.16
C VAL A 229 -15.25 -7.78 11.84
N GLN A 230 -16.05 -8.84 11.86
CA GLN A 230 -16.33 -9.62 10.66
C GLN A 230 -17.09 -8.80 9.61
N GLY A 231 -18.04 -7.96 10.03
CA GLY A 231 -18.71 -7.00 9.14
C GLY A 231 -17.77 -5.99 8.49
N LEU A 232 -16.75 -5.50 9.23
CA LEU A 232 -15.75 -4.57 8.69
C LEU A 232 -14.79 -5.25 7.70
N SER A 233 -14.41 -6.50 7.98
CA SER A 233 -13.57 -7.30 7.07
C SER A 233 -14.28 -7.63 5.77
N GLU A 234 -15.59 -7.90 5.80
CA GLU A 234 -16.36 -8.15 4.59
C GLU A 234 -16.39 -6.89 3.71
N VAL A 235 -16.78 -5.74 4.27
CA VAL A 235 -16.87 -4.46 3.52
C VAL A 235 -15.54 -4.08 2.85
N SER A 236 -14.41 -4.40 3.49
CA SER A 236 -13.09 -4.17 2.90
C SER A 236 -12.73 -5.17 1.79
N ALA A 237 -13.19 -6.43 1.88
CA ALA A 237 -13.00 -7.44 0.84
C ALA A 237 -13.80 -7.16 -0.45
N TRP A 238 -15.07 -6.73 -0.34
CA TRP A 238 -15.90 -6.41 -1.52
C TRP A 238 -15.27 -5.33 -2.42
N ARG A 239 -14.59 -4.35 -1.80
CA ARG A 239 -13.95 -3.25 -2.53
C ARG A 239 -12.72 -3.70 -3.32
N GLU A 240 -12.10 -4.83 -2.98
CA GLU A 240 -10.96 -5.38 -3.73
C GLU A 240 -11.39 -6.25 -4.92
N GLU A 241 -12.59 -6.83 -4.87
CA GLU A 241 -13.15 -7.60 -5.99
C GLU A 241 -13.70 -6.72 -7.10
N GLU A 242 -14.29 -5.56 -6.77
CA GLU A 242 -14.81 -4.61 -7.77
C GLU A 242 -13.71 -3.97 -8.62
N VAL A 243 -12.47 -3.88 -8.13
CA VAL A 243 -11.33 -3.31 -8.88
C VAL A 243 -10.73 -4.31 -9.89
N LYS A 244 -11.13 -5.59 -9.84
CA LYS A 244 -10.60 -6.64 -10.73
C LYS A 244 -11.49 -6.94 -11.95
N CYS A 245 -12.66 -6.31 -12.07
CA CYS A 245 -13.56 -6.44 -13.22
C CYS A 245 -13.40 -5.26 -14.19
#